data_AF-A0A127P6B4-F1
#
_entry.id   AF-A0A127P6B4-F1
#
_cell.length_a   1.000
_cell.length_b   1.000
_cell.length_c   1.000
_cell.angle_alpha   90.00
_cell.angle_beta   90.00
_cell.angle_gamma   90.00
#
_symmetry.space_group_name_H-M   'P 1'
#
loop_
_entity.id
_entity.type
_entity.pdbx_description
1 polymer ?
#
loop_
_entity_poly.entity_id
_entity_poly.type
_entity_poly.pdbx_seq_one_letter_code
_entity_poly.pdbx_strand_id
1 'polypeptide(L)'
;MAAVGPMLGKMMEVSKGRFAITRADHYMANGDGVAITLEFAGEANGIKLKQPGMDLIRIEGGKIVEVRLFSSDQNQEDVLWGK
;
A
#
# COMPACT_ATOMS: atom_id res chain seq x y z
N MET A 1 -16.25 -6.65 2.99
CA MET A 1 -15.65 -5.38 2.51
C MET A 1 -15.91 -4.15 3.40
N ALA A 2 -16.78 -4.21 4.43
CA ALA A 2 -17.17 -3.03 5.22
C ALA A 2 -16.03 -2.29 5.95
N ALA A 3 -14.90 -2.94 6.24
CA ALA A 3 -13.80 -2.33 7.01
C ALA A 3 -12.76 -1.58 6.15
N VAL A 4 -12.57 -1.96 4.89
CA VAL A 4 -11.43 -1.47 4.07
C VAL A 4 -11.62 -0.02 3.66
N GLY A 5 -12.82 0.38 3.23
CA GLY A 5 -13.11 1.76 2.80
C GLY A 5 -12.83 2.79 3.90
N PRO A 6 -13.42 2.65 5.10
CA PRO A 6 -13.13 3.53 6.24
C PRO A 6 -11.65 3.52 6.64
N MET A 7 -10.98 2.35 6.62
CA MET A 7 -9.55 2.25 6.90
C MET A 7 -8.71 3.08 5.92
N LEU A 8 -8.96 2.97 4.60
CA LEU A 8 -8.28 3.77 3.59
C LEU A 8 -8.55 5.27 3.78
N GLY A 9 -9.79 5.65 4.12
CA GLY A 9 -10.12 7.02 4.49
C GLY A 9 -9.27 7.52 5.66
N LYS A 10 -9.10 6.70 6.70
CA LYS A 10 -8.28 7.05 7.86
C LYS A 10 -6.79 7.19 7.52
N MET A 11 -6.26 6.33 6.66
CA MET A 11 -4.88 6.44 6.16
C MET A 11 -4.65 7.78 5.44
N MET A 12 -5.65 8.25 4.67
CA MET A 12 -5.59 9.56 4.01
C MET A 12 -5.63 10.72 4.99
N GLU A 13 -6.45 10.64 6.05
CA GLU A 13 -6.45 11.65 7.11
C GLU A 13 -5.08 11.75 7.81
N VAL A 14 -4.51 10.61 8.24
CA VAL A 14 -3.23 10.56 8.97
C VAL A 14 -2.09 11.10 8.11
N SER A 15 -2.03 10.70 6.84
CA SER A 15 -1.00 11.15 5.89
C SER A 15 -1.28 12.54 5.30
N LYS A 16 -2.40 13.18 5.67
CA LYS A 16 -2.88 14.44 5.08
C LYS A 16 -2.95 14.38 3.54
N GLY A 17 -3.37 13.22 3.01
CA GLY A 17 -3.49 12.95 1.58
C GLY A 17 -2.16 12.78 0.85
N ARG A 18 -1.04 12.57 1.55
CA ARG A 18 0.30 12.48 0.96
C ARG A 18 0.87 11.06 0.86
N PHE A 19 0.17 10.07 1.41
CA PHE A 19 0.54 8.68 1.18
C PHE A 19 0.17 8.29 -0.26
N ALA A 20 1.16 7.89 -1.05
CA ALA A 20 0.99 7.64 -2.47
C ALA A 20 1.96 6.57 -2.98
N ILE A 21 1.51 5.76 -3.92
CA ILE A 21 2.39 5.01 -4.81
C ILE A 21 2.99 6.02 -5.79
N THR A 22 4.29 6.31 -5.65
CA THR A 22 4.99 7.31 -6.47
C THR A 22 5.48 6.75 -7.79
N ARG A 23 5.70 5.43 -7.85
CA ARG A 23 6.05 4.72 -9.08
C ARG A 23 5.55 3.27 -8.99
N ALA A 24 4.97 2.77 -10.07
CA ALA A 24 4.72 1.35 -10.25
C ALA A 24 5.65 0.83 -11.34
N ASP A 25 6.47 -0.17 -11.02
CA ASP A 25 7.59 -0.60 -11.85
C ASP A 25 7.20 -1.78 -12.74
N HIS A 26 6.76 -2.89 -12.15
CA HIS A 26 6.44 -4.12 -12.87
C HIS A 26 5.10 -4.70 -12.41
N TYR A 27 4.37 -5.28 -13.37
CA TYR A 27 3.11 -5.98 -13.15
C TYR A 27 3.29 -7.42 -13.64
N MET A 28 3.25 -8.38 -12.72
CA MET A 28 3.60 -9.78 -12.99
C MET A 28 2.44 -10.67 -12.57
N ALA A 29 1.79 -11.31 -13.55
CA ALA A 29 0.67 -12.22 -13.30
C ALA A 29 1.15 -13.67 -13.13
N ASN A 30 0.56 -14.39 -12.17
CA ASN A 30 0.72 -15.83 -12.01
C ASN A 30 -0.55 -16.44 -11.38
N GLY A 31 -1.26 -17.29 -12.14
CA GLY A 31 -2.56 -17.80 -11.73
C GLY A 31 -3.60 -16.68 -11.58
N ASP A 32 -4.29 -16.65 -10.45
CA ASP A 32 -5.21 -15.57 -10.05
C ASP A 32 -4.50 -14.41 -9.34
N GLY A 33 -3.17 -14.49 -9.16
CA GLY A 33 -2.35 -13.49 -8.50
C GLY A 33 -1.67 -12.51 -9.46
N VAL A 34 -1.54 -11.27 -9.01
CA VAL A 34 -0.72 -10.22 -9.65
C VAL A 34 0.21 -9.63 -8.60
N ALA A 35 1.51 -9.72 -8.83
CA ALA A 35 2.52 -9.01 -8.06
C ALA A 35 2.87 -7.69 -8.75
N ILE A 36 2.86 -6.60 -7.98
CA ILE A 36 3.20 -5.26 -8.45
C ILE A 36 4.37 -4.74 -7.63
N THR A 37 5.55 -4.60 -8.23
CA THR A 37 6.67 -3.91 -7.57
C THR A 37 6.52 -2.42 -7.75
N LEU A 38 6.76 -1.66 -6.68
CA LEU A 38 6.47 -0.24 -6.65
C LEU A 38 7.38 0.53 -5.69
N GLU A 39 7.37 1.84 -5.79
CA GLU A 39 7.87 2.79 -4.80
C GLU A 39 6.67 3.55 -4.24
N PHE A 40 6.61 3.70 -2.92
CA PHE A 40 5.61 4.52 -2.26
C PHE A 40 6.26 5.51 -1.31
N ALA A 41 5.58 6.64 -1.11
CA ALA A 41 6.00 7.72 -0.24
C ALA A 41 4.84 8.18 0.64
N GLY A 42 5.16 8.72 1.80
CA GLY A 42 4.17 9.26 2.73
C GLY A 42 4.80 10.25 3.69
N GLU A 43 3.98 11.16 4.21
CA GLU A 43 4.41 12.05 5.28
C GLU A 43 3.28 12.31 6.29
N ALA A 44 3.55 12.01 7.55
CA ALA A 44 2.65 12.22 8.67
C ALA A 44 3.47 12.71 9.88
N ASN A 45 2.97 13.71 10.61
CA ASN A 45 3.59 14.20 11.86
C ASN A 45 5.11 14.51 11.79
N GLY A 46 5.60 14.99 10.64
CA GLY A 46 7.02 15.28 10.41
C GLY A 46 7.88 14.06 10.05
N ILE A 47 7.32 12.86 10.08
CA ILE A 47 7.94 11.62 9.60
C ILE A 47 7.71 11.53 8.10
N LYS A 48 8.79 11.28 7.35
CA LYS A 48 8.75 11.01 5.91
C LYS A 48 9.17 9.57 5.67
N LEU A 49 8.43 8.88 4.82
CA LEU A 49 8.85 7.62 4.25
C LEU A 49 8.92 7.74 2.73
N LYS A 50 9.88 7.03 2.15
CA LYS A 50 9.97 6.80 0.72
C LYS A 50 10.76 5.51 0.50
N GLN A 51 10.07 4.46 0.06
CA GLN A 51 10.66 3.14 0.02
C GLN A 51 10.06 2.25 -1.08
N PRO A 52 10.81 1.25 -1.55
CA PRO A 52 10.27 0.17 -2.35
C PRO A 52 9.25 -0.67 -1.57
N GLY A 53 8.32 -1.27 -2.32
CA GLY A 53 7.35 -2.22 -1.82
C GLY A 53 6.86 -3.17 -2.92
N MET A 54 5.99 -4.09 -2.53
CA MET A 54 5.29 -4.98 -3.45
C MET A 54 3.86 -5.20 -2.99
N ASP A 55 2.91 -5.06 -3.91
CA ASP A 55 1.52 -5.43 -3.67
C ASP A 55 1.25 -6.77 -4.35
N LEU A 56 0.74 -7.74 -3.60
CA LEU A 56 0.22 -9.00 -4.13
C LEU A 56 -1.30 -8.97 -4.07
N ILE A 57 -1.91 -9.04 -5.24
CA ILE A 57 -3.36 -8.89 -5.43
C ILE A 57 -3.91 -10.19 -6.01
N ARG A 58 -5.00 -10.71 -5.44
CA ARG A 58 -5.75 -11.84 -6.01
C ARG A 58 -7.01 -11.34 -6.70
N ILE A 59 -7.27 -11.82 -7.93
CA ILE A 59 -8.37 -11.37 -8.77
C ILE A 59 -9.25 -12.55 -9.16
N GLU A 60 -10.55 -12.45 -8.86
CA GLU A 60 -11.56 -13.42 -9.26
C GLU A 60 -12.78 -12.71 -9.86
N GLY A 61 -13.32 -13.22 -10.97
CA GLY A 61 -14.52 -12.63 -11.61
C GLY A 61 -14.35 -11.15 -11.98
N GLY A 62 -13.12 -10.73 -12.32
CA GLY A 62 -12.80 -9.33 -12.64
C GLY A 62 -12.79 -8.39 -11.43
N LYS A 63 -12.75 -8.92 -10.20
CA LYS A 63 -12.69 -8.13 -8.96
C LYS A 63 -11.47 -8.50 -8.14
N ILE A 64 -10.88 -7.52 -7.47
CA ILE A 64 -9.88 -7.76 -6.43
C ILE A 64 -10.59 -8.38 -5.22
N VAL A 65 -10.16 -9.58 -4.84
CA VAL A 65 -10.73 -10.34 -3.73
C VAL A 65 -9.79 -10.46 -2.53
N GLU A 66 -8.49 -10.19 -2.73
CA GLU A 66 -7.48 -10.14 -1.66
C GLU A 66 -6.36 -9.16 -2.04
N VAL A 67 -5.80 -8.50 -1.03
CA VAL A 67 -4.61 -7.64 -1.14
C VAL A 67 -3.67 -7.97 0.01
N ARG A 68 -2.39 -8.15 -0.31
CA ARG A 68 -1.30 -8.31 0.65
C ARG A 68 -0.18 -7.35 0.28
N LEU A 69 0.17 -6.49 1.23
CA LEU A 69 1.15 -5.42 1.05
C LEU A 69 2.49 -5.85 1.66
N PHE A 70 3.58 -5.46 1.01
CA PHE A 70 4.95 -5.69 1.48
C PHE A 70 5.74 -4.39 1.40
N SER A 71 6.43 -4.06 2.48
CA SER A 71 7.28 -2.89 2.61
C SER A 71 8.73 -3.31 2.80
N SER A 72 9.67 -2.62 2.16
CA SER A 72 11.10 -2.93 2.29
C SER A 72 11.68 -2.55 3.66
N ASP A 73 11.09 -1.56 4.35
CA ASP A 73 11.36 -1.14 5.71
C ASP A 73 10.03 -1.01 6.49
N GLN A 74 9.60 -2.13 7.07
CA GLN A 74 8.37 -2.21 7.86
C GLN A 74 8.44 -1.31 9.11
N ASN A 75 9.62 -1.17 9.73
CA ASN A 75 9.77 -0.36 10.93
C ASN A 75 9.54 1.13 10.64
N GLN A 76 10.04 1.64 9.51
CA GLN A 76 9.78 3.02 9.09
C GLN A 76 8.29 3.26 8.82
N GLU A 77 7.61 2.28 8.21
CA GLU A 77 6.18 2.37 7.95
C GLU A 77 5.35 2.34 9.25
N ASP A 78 5.68 1.44 10.18
CA ASP A 78 5.01 1.36 11.49
C ASP A 78 5.15 2.69 12.27
N VAL A 79 6.30 3.36 12.17
CA VAL A 79 6.50 4.68 12.77
C VAL A 79 5.60 5.75 12.12
N LEU A 80 5.37 5.69 10.80
CA LEU A 80 4.45 6.61 10.11
C LEU A 80 3.00 6.42 10.59
N TRP A 81 2.54 5.17 10.65
CA TRP A 81 1.15 4.86 11.04
C TRP A 81 0.91 5.02 12.53
N GLY A 82 1.95 4.87 13.35
CA GLY A 82 1.84 4.92 14.81
C GLY A 82 1.13 3.69 15.38
N LYS A 83 0.74 3.80 16.65
CA LYS A 83 -0.09 2.78 17.32
C LYS A 83 -1.57 3.14 17.25
#